data_AF-A0A1G2MS65-F1
#
_entry.id   AF-A0A1G2MS65-F1
#
_cell.length_a   1.000
_cell.length_b   1.000
_cell.length_c   1.000
_cell.angle_alpha   90.00
_cell.angle_beta   90.00
_cell.angle_gamma   90.00
#
_symmetry.space_group_name_H-M   'P 1'
#
loop_
_entity.id
_entity.type
_entity.pdbx_description
1 polymer ?
#
loop_
_entity_poly.entity_id
_entity_poly.type
_entity_poly.pdbx_seq_one_letter_code
_entity_poly.pdbx_strand_id
1 'polypeptide(L)'
;MKKAREYVLEFERAGRTAKAAEMVLCDMLGEVAELAKLRKAERSSSMFAILNEIDDKWESFVTQAKIPQCRYAFGSLQLQQFEQVYWLWVNAFPNKRVPAPYELGHAQTDPGLHKIAS
;
A
#
# COMPACT_ATOMS: atom_id res chain seq x y z
N MET A 1 -7.17 -12.90 -8.27
CA MET A 1 -6.51 -11.59 -8.20
C MET A 1 -6.95 -10.77 -9.39
N LYS A 2 -7.39 -9.52 -9.22
CA LYS A 2 -7.67 -8.63 -10.35
C LYS A 2 -6.41 -8.43 -11.19
N LYS A 3 -6.58 -8.13 -12.48
CA LYS A 3 -5.44 -7.80 -13.34
C LYS A 3 -4.93 -6.40 -13.01
N ALA A 4 -3.61 -6.18 -13.15
CA ALA A 4 -2.97 -4.88 -12.95
C ALA A 4 -3.73 -3.70 -13.60
N ARG A 5 -4.21 -3.91 -14.82
CA ARG A 5 -4.95 -2.91 -15.62
C ARG A 5 -6.30 -2.51 -14.98
N GLU A 6 -6.95 -3.42 -14.26
CA GLU A 6 -8.27 -3.15 -13.65
C GLU A 6 -8.13 -2.13 -12.52
N TYR A 7 -7.10 -2.26 -11.69
CA TYR A 7 -6.80 -1.28 -10.65
C TYR A 7 -6.44 0.10 -11.18
N VAL A 8 -5.67 0.16 -12.27
CA VAL A 8 -5.36 1.45 -12.94
C VAL A 8 -6.65 2.12 -13.40
N LEU A 9 -7.56 1.37 -14.03
CA LEU A 9 -8.84 1.90 -14.48
C LEU A 9 -9.73 2.34 -13.31
N GLU A 10 -9.73 1.62 -12.18
CA GLU A 10 -10.44 2.01 -10.96
C GLU A 10 -9.88 3.32 -10.39
N PHE A 11 -8.55 3.46 -10.31
CA PHE A 11 -7.88 4.68 -9.87
C PHE A 11 -8.24 5.88 -10.77
N GLU A 12 -8.23 5.67 -12.09
CA GLU A 12 -8.61 6.69 -13.07
C GLU A 12 -10.09 7.09 -12.95
N ARG A 13 -11.00 6.11 -12.85
CA ARG A 13 -12.45 6.35 -12.70
C ARG A 13 -12.79 7.04 -11.40
N ALA A 14 -12.03 6.77 -10.33
CA ALA A 14 -12.17 7.43 -9.03
C ALA A 14 -11.48 8.82 -8.97
N GLY A 15 -11.02 9.34 -10.11
CA GLY A 15 -10.58 10.73 -10.26
C GLY A 15 -9.13 10.97 -9.87
N ARG A 16 -8.29 9.93 -9.78
CA ARG A 16 -6.85 10.03 -9.46
C ARG A 16 -6.56 10.83 -8.18
N THR A 17 -7.38 10.63 -7.14
CA THR A 17 -7.23 11.31 -5.84
C THR A 17 -6.42 10.47 -4.86
N ALA A 18 -5.97 11.08 -3.75
CA ALA A 18 -5.32 10.36 -2.67
C ALA A 18 -6.18 9.21 -2.12
N LYS A 19 -7.47 9.49 -1.93
CA LYS A 19 -8.45 8.50 -1.48
C LYS A 19 -8.64 7.36 -2.48
N ALA A 20 -8.61 7.67 -3.79
CA ALA A 20 -8.68 6.65 -4.83
C ALA A 20 -7.44 5.74 -4.83
N ALA A 21 -6.25 6.33 -4.66
CA ALA A 21 -5.01 5.57 -4.55
C ALA A 21 -5.06 4.62 -3.34
N GLU A 22 -5.44 5.14 -2.16
CA GLU A 22 -5.53 4.35 -0.92
C GLU A 22 -6.55 3.21 -1.04
N MET A 23 -7.74 3.48 -1.59
CA MET A 23 -8.77 2.46 -1.81
C MET A 23 -8.26 1.33 -2.71
N VAL A 24 -7.68 1.67 -3.86
CA VAL A 24 -7.14 0.69 -4.81
C VAL A 24 -5.98 -0.10 -4.18
N LEU A 25 -5.15 0.55 -3.35
CA LEU A 25 -4.07 -0.11 -2.64
C LEU A 25 -4.60 -1.10 -1.58
N CYS A 26 -5.61 -0.72 -0.80
CA CYS A 26 -6.24 -1.61 0.17
C CYS A 26 -6.86 -2.84 -0.52
N ASP A 27 -7.50 -2.67 -1.68
CA ASP A 27 -8.03 -3.79 -2.47
C ASP A 27 -6.90 -4.75 -2.90
N MET A 28 -5.79 -4.22 -3.45
CA MET A 28 -4.63 -5.04 -3.84
C MET A 28 -4.06 -5.82 -2.65
N LEU A 29 -3.86 -5.15 -1.51
CA LEU A 29 -3.29 -5.76 -0.30
C LEU A 29 -4.23 -6.77 0.35
N GLY A 30 -5.54 -6.53 0.30
CA GLY A 30 -6.56 -7.48 0.75
C GLY A 30 -6.49 -8.78 -0.06
N GLU A 31 -6.37 -8.70 -1.38
CA GLU A 31 -6.23 -9.88 -2.23
C GLU A 31 -4.92 -10.64 -1.94
N VAL A 32 -3.82 -9.94 -1.68
CA VAL A 32 -2.55 -10.56 -1.24
C VAL A 32 -2.71 -11.25 0.12
N ALA A 33 -3.36 -10.59 1.07
CA ALA A 33 -3.60 -11.14 2.40
C ALA A 33 -4.41 -12.45 2.34
N GLU A 34 -5.45 -12.50 1.52
CA GLU A 34 -6.26 -13.70 1.31
C GLU A 34 -5.45 -14.80 0.61
N LEU A 35 -4.66 -14.46 -0.41
CA LEU A 35 -3.76 -15.42 -1.06
C LEU A 35 -2.70 -15.98 -0.09
N ALA A 36 -2.15 -15.14 0.78
CA ALA A 36 -1.21 -15.56 1.81
C ALA A 36 -1.88 -16.54 2.79
N LYS A 37 -3.12 -16.28 3.23
CA LYS A 37 -3.89 -17.21 4.07
C LYS A 37 -4.11 -18.56 3.37
N LEU A 38 -4.61 -18.54 2.14
CA LEU A 38 -4.94 -19.75 1.38
C LEU A 38 -3.72 -20.64 1.10
N ARG A 39 -2.55 -20.02 0.87
CA ARG A 39 -1.29 -20.72 0.56
C ARG A 39 -0.42 -20.98 1.78
N LYS A 40 -0.96 -20.86 3.00
CA LYS A 40 -0.22 -21.00 4.28
C LYS A 40 1.06 -20.15 4.35
N ALA A 41 1.01 -18.94 3.79
CA ALA A 41 2.07 -17.94 3.83
C ALA A 41 3.47 -18.48 3.48
N GLU A 42 3.55 -19.39 2.50
CA GLU A 42 4.87 -19.77 2.00
C GLU A 42 5.55 -18.52 1.43
N ARG A 43 6.77 -18.27 1.91
CA ARG A 43 7.72 -17.25 1.44
C ARG A 43 8.15 -17.57 0.01
N SER A 44 7.20 -17.63 -0.90
CA SER A 44 7.44 -17.94 -2.30
C SER A 44 7.93 -16.69 -3.00
N SER A 45 8.89 -16.86 -3.91
CA SER A 45 9.36 -15.79 -4.81
C SER A 45 8.20 -15.09 -5.53
N SER A 46 7.13 -15.84 -5.85
CA SER A 46 5.93 -15.31 -6.48
C SER A 46 5.18 -14.29 -5.61
N MET A 47 5.11 -14.49 -4.29
CA MET A 47 4.45 -13.57 -3.36
C MET A 47 5.22 -12.25 -3.25
N PHE A 48 6.56 -12.35 -3.18
CA PHE A 48 7.43 -11.18 -3.13
C PHE A 48 7.41 -10.37 -4.43
N ALA A 49 7.35 -11.04 -5.58
CA ALA A 49 7.20 -10.37 -6.88
C ALA A 49 5.90 -9.56 -6.95
N ILE A 50 4.78 -10.12 -6.47
CA ILE A 50 3.49 -9.42 -6.42
C ILE A 50 3.58 -8.19 -5.49
N LEU A 51 4.19 -8.33 -4.31
CA LEU A 51 4.32 -7.22 -3.36
C LEU A 51 5.17 -6.07 -3.91
N ASN A 52 6.28 -6.37 -4.59
CA ASN A 52 7.08 -5.35 -5.25
C ASN A 52 6.33 -4.69 -6.41
N GLU A 53 5.56 -5.45 -7.20
CA GLU A 53 4.71 -4.87 -8.26
C GLU A 53 3.63 -3.92 -7.69
N ILE A 54 3.08 -4.23 -6.52
CA ILE A 54 2.12 -3.35 -5.83
C ILE A 54 2.82 -2.09 -5.32
N ASP A 55 4.01 -2.20 -4.73
CA ASP A 55 4.81 -1.06 -4.27
C ASP A 55 5.14 -0.10 -5.43
N ASP A 56 5.60 -0.65 -6.56
CA ASP A 56 5.90 0.14 -7.78
C ASP A 56 4.64 0.86 -8.33
N LYS A 57 3.49 0.19 -8.31
CA LYS A 57 2.21 0.80 -8.73
C LYS A 57 1.77 1.88 -7.76
N TRP A 58 1.96 1.66 -6.46
CA TRP A 58 1.65 2.66 -5.45
C TRP A 58 2.46 3.93 -5.69
N GLU A 59 3.77 3.82 -5.91
CA GLU A 59 4.61 4.98 -6.25
C GLU A 59 4.07 5.74 -7.49
N SER A 60 3.60 5.01 -8.50
CA SER A 60 2.96 5.60 -9.68
C SER A 60 1.67 6.35 -9.35
N PHE A 61 0.77 5.75 -8.56
CA PHE A 61 -0.51 6.37 -8.19
C PHE A 61 -0.33 7.60 -7.31
N VAL A 62 0.56 7.54 -6.32
CA VAL A 62 0.91 8.66 -5.44
C VAL A 62 1.45 9.83 -6.25
N THR A 63 2.32 9.55 -7.23
CA THR A 63 2.87 10.56 -8.15
C THR A 63 1.76 11.20 -8.98
N GLN A 64 0.87 10.40 -9.57
CA GLN A 64 -0.24 10.90 -10.40
C GLN A 64 -1.27 11.69 -9.59
N ALA A 65 -1.55 11.26 -8.36
CA ALA A 65 -2.47 11.93 -7.44
C ALA A 65 -1.85 13.16 -6.74
N LYS A 66 -0.57 13.48 -7.04
CA LYS A 66 0.20 14.57 -6.42
C LYS A 66 0.17 14.51 -4.88
N ILE A 67 0.16 13.30 -4.34
CA ILE A 67 0.26 13.07 -2.90
C ILE A 67 1.73 13.30 -2.53
N PRO A 68 2.03 14.06 -1.45
CA PRO A 68 3.40 14.18 -0.97
C PRO A 68 4.02 12.78 -0.83
N GLN A 69 5.21 12.58 -1.40
CA GLN A 69 5.89 11.28 -1.34
C GLN A 69 6.23 10.94 0.12
N CYS A 70 5.31 10.29 0.82
CA CYS A 70 5.61 9.59 2.05
C CYS A 70 6.32 8.30 1.64
N ARG A 71 7.65 8.34 1.62
CA ARG A 71 8.54 7.19 1.38
C ARG A 71 8.13 5.91 2.12
N TYR A 72 7.42 6.05 3.23
CA TYR A 72 6.96 4.95 4.07
C TYR A 72 5.43 4.69 4.02
N ALA A 73 4.65 5.44 3.25
CA ALA A 73 3.18 5.33 3.24
C ALA A 73 2.68 3.92 2.92
N PHE A 74 3.30 3.24 1.94
CA PHE A 74 2.95 1.87 1.59
C PHE A 74 3.19 0.90 2.76
N GLY A 75 4.39 0.94 3.34
CA GLY A 75 4.73 0.12 4.50
C GLY A 75 3.89 0.46 5.73
N SER A 76 3.60 1.74 5.98
CA SER A 76 2.77 2.18 7.11
C SER A 76 1.32 1.71 6.95
N LEU A 77 0.74 1.80 5.74
CA LEU A 77 -0.60 1.30 5.46
C LEU A 77 -0.68 -0.22 5.64
N GLN A 78 0.32 -0.95 5.14
CA GLN A 78 0.41 -2.39 5.36
C GLN A 78 0.54 -2.72 6.85
N LEU A 79 1.39 -2.03 7.60
CA LEU A 79 1.57 -2.26 9.04
C LEU A 79 0.25 -2.05 9.81
N GLN A 80 -0.54 -1.04 9.45
CA GLN A 80 -1.79 -0.70 10.13
C GLN A 80 -2.97 -1.62 9.78
N GLN A 81 -3.13 -1.99 8.49
CA GLN A 81 -4.32 -2.70 8.02
C GLN A 81 -4.06 -4.16 7.62
N PHE A 82 -2.81 -4.49 7.31
CA PHE A 82 -2.41 -5.78 6.75
C PHE A 82 -1.10 -6.29 7.37
N GLU A 83 -1.00 -6.22 8.71
CA GLU A 83 0.25 -6.43 9.46
C GLU A 83 1.00 -7.72 9.07
N GLN A 84 0.26 -8.81 8.85
CA GLN A 84 0.84 -10.09 8.41
C GLN A 84 1.56 -10.00 7.05
N VAL A 85 1.04 -9.19 6.12
CA VAL A 85 1.63 -8.96 4.80
C VAL A 85 2.85 -8.06 4.92
N TYR A 86 2.77 -7.03 5.77
CA TYR A 86 3.90 -6.18 6.12
C TYR A 86 5.09 -7.01 6.62
N TRP A 87 4.87 -7.84 7.64
CA TRP A 87 5.93 -8.68 8.20
C TRP A 87 6.48 -9.70 7.20
N LEU A 88 5.63 -10.25 6.33
CA LEU A 88 6.10 -11.12 5.24
C LEU A 88 7.06 -10.37 4.31
N TRP A 89 6.72 -9.14 3.95
CA TRP A 89 7.49 -8.32 3.02
C TRP A 89 8.82 -7.84 3.61
N VAL A 90 8.81 -7.22 4.80
CA VAL A 90 10.03 -6.64 5.40
C VAL A 90 11.02 -7.68 5.92
N ASN A 91 10.56 -8.90 6.21
CA ASN A 91 11.46 -10.01 6.51
C ASN A 91 12.27 -10.45 5.28
N ALA A 92 11.72 -10.26 4.07
CA ALA A 92 12.43 -10.53 2.82
C ALA A 92 13.23 -9.30 2.33
N PHE A 93 12.73 -8.09 2.61
CA PHE A 93 13.34 -6.82 2.20
C PHE A 93 13.47 -5.86 3.41
N PRO A 94 14.49 -6.04 4.27
CA PRO A 94 14.62 -5.25 5.51
C PRO A 94 14.75 -3.74 5.28
N ASN A 95 15.21 -3.32 4.10
CA ASN A 95 15.31 -1.91 3.69
C ASN A 95 13.95 -1.24 3.47
N LYS A 96 12.87 -2.02 3.38
CA LYS A 96 11.48 -1.54 3.25
C LYS A 96 10.80 -1.31 4.61
N ARG A 97 11.49 -1.62 5.71
CA ARG A 97 10.95 -1.46 7.06
C ARG A 97 10.62 0.01 7.35
N VAL A 98 9.43 0.23 7.89
CA VAL A 98 8.98 1.53 8.38
C VAL A 98 9.77 1.85 9.66
N PRO A 99 10.41 3.03 9.78
CA PRO A 99 11.09 3.41 11.00
C PRO A 99 10.09 3.84 12.09
N ALA A 100 10.42 3.59 13.36
CA ALA A 100 9.60 3.86 14.55
C ALA A 100 8.75 5.16 14.56
N PRO A 101 9.25 6.35 14.17
CA PRO A 101 8.42 7.56 14.13
C PRO A 101 7.23 7.49 13.15
N TYR A 102 7.28 6.60 12.15
CA TYR A 102 6.22 6.38 11.15
C TYR A 102 5.42 5.09 11.42
N GLU A 103 5.82 4.28 12.40
CA GLU A 103 5.06 3.11 12.88
C GLU A 103 3.80 3.55 13.66
N LEU A 104 3.86 4.73 14.30
CA LEU A 104 2.77 5.34 15.08
C LEU A 104 2.13 6.58 14.40
N GLY A 105 2.70 7.02 13.26
CA GLY A 105 2.61 8.40 12.78
C GLY A 105 1.60 8.74 11.69
N HIS A 106 0.62 7.89 11.36
CA HIS A 106 -0.55 8.29 10.56
C HIS A 106 -1.82 8.50 11.40
N ALA A 107 -1.70 8.53 12.74
CA ALA A 107 -2.77 8.99 13.61
C ALA A 107 -2.68 10.49 13.92
N GLN A 108 -1.55 11.16 13.69
CA GLN A 108 -1.38 12.59 14.00
C GLN A 108 -0.18 13.15 13.24
N THR A 109 -0.37 14.35 12.65
CA THR A 109 0.64 15.24 12.03
C THR A 109 1.04 15.00 10.58
N ASP A 110 0.06 15.12 9.67
CA ASP A 110 0.27 15.95 8.48
C ASP A 110 -0.79 17.08 8.47
N PRO A 111 -0.41 18.35 8.75
CA PRO A 111 -1.34 19.47 8.65
C PRO A 111 -1.84 19.74 7.22
N GLY A 112 -1.31 19.05 6.20
CA GLY A 112 -1.73 19.19 4.81
C GLY A 112 -3.04 18.48 4.42
N LEU A 113 -3.55 17.55 5.23
CA LEU A 113 -4.75 16.75 4.89
C LEU A 113 -6.03 17.14 5.63
N HIS A 114 -5.95 18.04 6.62
CA HIS A 114 -7.13 18.60 7.30
C HIS A 114 -7.57 19.94 6.70
N LYS A 115 -7.74 20.02 5.38
CA LYS A 115 -8.55 21.10 4.76
C LYS A 115 -9.27 20.59 3.52
N ILE A 116 -10.20 19.67 3.70
CA ILE A 116 -11.37 19.60 2.81
C ILE A 116 -12.61 19.51 3.70
N ALA A 117 -13.08 20.71 4.05
CA ALA A 117 -14.42 21.16 4.36
C ALA A 117 -15.30 20.42 5.39
N SER A 118 -15.68 21.21 6.40
CA SER A 118 -16.96 21.20 7.12
C SER A 118 -18.18 21.13 6.21
#